data_AF-Q9RFR3-F1
#
_entry.id   AF-Q9RFR3-F1
#
_cell.length_a   1.000
_cell.length_b   1.000
_cell.length_c   1.000
_cell.angle_alpha   90.00
_cell.angle_beta   90.00
_cell.angle_gamma   90.00
#
_symmetry.space_group_name_H-M   'P 1'
#
loop_
_entity.id
_entity.type
_entity.pdbx_description
1 polymer ?
#
loop_
_entity_poly.entity_id
_entity_poly.type
_entity_poly.pdbx_seq_one_letter_code
_entity_poly.pdbx_strand_id
1 'polypeptide(L)'
;DLERHECLGYAFSSRPADREWVFFQGTVSYKVRVASRLLINESRALMSAALDGFGIVLGPQDFLRTALASGELVRVLPEFEAPSRSMHLVYTANRQRTAKLRCFVETVLGRFGPV
;
A
#
# COMPACT_ATOMS: atom_id res chain seq x y z
N ASP A 1 18.94 -0.01 8.12
CA ASP A 1 19.10 -0.97 7.01
C ASP A 1 18.54 -0.41 5.70
N LEU A 2 17.23 -0.13 5.63
CA LEU A 2 16.58 0.46 4.44
C LEU A 2 17.21 1.77 3.95
N GLU A 3 17.75 2.61 4.86
CA GLU A 3 18.46 3.85 4.48
C GLU A 3 19.69 3.61 3.59
N ARG A 4 20.20 2.39 3.56
CA ARG A 4 21.37 1.97 2.77
C ARG A 4 20.98 1.17 1.51
N HIS A 5 19.69 1.01 1.24
CA HIS A 5 19.17 0.24 0.11
C HIS A 5 18.35 1.12 -0.82
N GLU A 6 18.34 0.77 -2.11
CA GLU A 6 17.47 1.40 -3.09
C GLU A 6 16.01 1.05 -2.79
N CYS A 7 15.21 2.06 -2.47
CA CYS A 7 13.79 1.90 -2.18
C CYS A 7 12.96 2.59 -3.27
N LEU A 8 11.97 1.90 -3.79
CA LEU A 8 11.04 2.43 -4.78
C LEU A 8 10.02 3.33 -4.08
N GLY A 9 9.88 4.57 -4.56
CA GLY A 9 8.97 5.54 -3.95
C GLY A 9 7.70 5.73 -4.77
N TYR A 10 6.58 5.92 -4.08
CA TYR A 10 5.33 6.30 -4.72
C TYR A 10 5.21 7.82 -4.79
N ALA A 11 5.08 8.39 -5.98
CA ALA A 11 4.89 9.81 -6.18
C ALA A 11 3.43 10.22 -5.92
N PHE A 12 3.14 10.75 -4.73
CA PHE A 12 1.88 11.42 -4.45
C PHE A 12 1.97 12.90 -4.86
N SER A 13 0.95 13.41 -5.55
CA SER A 13 0.87 14.84 -5.93
C SER A 13 0.59 15.76 -4.73
N SER A 14 0.02 15.23 -3.64
CA SER A 14 -0.44 15.99 -2.47
C SER A 14 0.52 15.96 -1.28
N ARG A 15 1.63 15.25 -1.37
CA ARG A 15 2.68 15.20 -0.33
C ARG A 15 4.04 15.21 -1.00
N PRO A 16 5.04 15.96 -0.51
CA PRO A 16 6.41 15.79 -0.97
C PRO A 16 6.72 14.31 -0.81
N ALA A 17 6.97 13.61 -1.95
CA ALA A 17 7.02 12.15 -2.07
C ALA A 17 7.34 11.50 -0.74
N ASP A 18 6.36 10.82 -0.11
CA ASP A 18 6.44 10.29 1.26
C ASP A 18 7.67 9.36 1.36
N ARG A 19 8.84 9.96 1.59
CA ARG A 19 10.14 9.29 1.77
C ARG A 19 10.25 8.74 3.18
N GLU A 20 9.25 8.93 4.03
CA GLU A 20 9.21 8.38 5.38
C GLU A 20 8.30 7.14 5.37
N TRP A 21 8.91 5.97 5.48
CA TRP A 21 8.19 4.72 5.72
C TRP A 21 8.00 4.52 7.21
N VAL A 22 6.81 4.08 7.59
CA VAL A 22 6.45 3.81 8.98
C VAL A 22 6.29 2.31 9.16
N PHE A 23 6.89 1.78 10.21
CA PHE A 23 6.84 0.38 10.58
C PHE A 23 6.49 0.22 12.06
N PHE A 24 5.96 -0.92 12.42
CA PHE A 24 5.66 -1.32 13.79
C PHE A 24 6.32 -2.67 14.08
N GLN A 25 6.97 -2.77 15.25
CA GLN A 25 7.40 -4.03 15.82
C GLN A 25 6.74 -4.14 17.20
N GLY A 26 5.67 -4.92 17.30
CA GLY A 26 4.79 -4.91 18.47
C GLY A 26 4.17 -3.52 18.68
N THR A 27 4.42 -2.92 19.84
CA THR A 27 3.93 -1.57 20.19
C THR A 27 4.88 -0.44 19.79
N VAL A 28 6.07 -0.76 19.30
CA VAL A 28 7.10 0.22 18.96
C VAL A 28 6.97 0.65 17.50
N SER A 29 6.85 1.96 17.27
CA SER A 29 6.81 2.55 15.92
C SER A 29 8.18 3.03 15.47
N TYR A 30 8.54 2.73 14.23
CA TYR A 30 9.76 3.18 13.57
C TYR A 30 9.40 4.02 12.37
N LYS A 31 10.12 5.14 12.21
CA LYS A 31 10.05 6.00 11.04
C LYS A 31 11.39 5.98 10.35
N VAL A 32 11.40 5.62 9.09
CA VAL A 32 12.64 5.44 8.31
C VAL A 32 12.54 6.31 7.07
N ARG A 33 13.52 7.20 6.90
CA ARG A 33 13.61 8.00 5.69
C ARG A 33 14.34 7.19 4.61
N VAL A 34 13.63 6.77 3.58
CA VAL A 34 14.19 6.04 2.45
C VAL A 34 14.62 7.00 1.33
N ALA A 35 15.74 6.65 0.68
CA ALA A 35 16.17 7.29 -0.54
C ALA A 35 15.52 6.57 -1.72
N SER A 36 14.84 7.33 -2.59
CA SER A 36 14.19 6.79 -3.79
C SER A 36 14.69 7.53 -5.01
N ARG A 37 15.43 6.83 -5.86
CA ARG A 37 15.85 7.32 -7.19
C ARG A 37 14.75 7.20 -8.23
N LEU A 38 13.89 6.19 -8.07
CA LEU A 38 12.72 5.96 -8.90
C LEU A 38 11.45 6.31 -8.11
N LEU A 39 10.69 7.26 -8.65
CA LEU A 39 9.44 7.76 -8.09
C LEU A 39 8.34 7.60 -9.12
N ILE A 40 7.32 6.78 -8.81
CA ILE A 40 6.26 6.41 -9.75
C ILE A 40 4.90 6.65 -9.10
N ASN A 41 3.95 7.23 -9.82
CA ASN A 41 2.60 7.55 -9.33
C ASN A 41 1.52 6.54 -9.78
N GLU A 42 1.94 5.36 -10.22
CA GLU A 42 1.08 4.27 -10.70
C GLU A 42 1.60 2.93 -10.14
N SER A 43 0.72 2.16 -9.52
CA SER A 43 1.11 0.98 -8.74
C SER A 43 1.67 -0.17 -9.59
N ARG A 44 1.15 -0.40 -10.80
CA ARG A 44 1.62 -1.49 -11.68
C ARG A 44 3.01 -1.20 -12.24
N ALA A 45 3.30 0.05 -12.60
CA ALA A 45 4.64 0.47 -12.99
C ALA A 45 5.63 0.34 -11.81
N LEU A 46 5.19 0.67 -10.58
CA LEU A 46 6.00 0.46 -9.37
C LEU A 46 6.26 -1.03 -9.12
N MET A 47 5.27 -1.90 -9.34
CA MET A 47 5.41 -3.35 -9.26
C MET A 47 6.39 -3.88 -10.31
N SER A 48 6.26 -3.47 -11.56
CA SER A 48 7.19 -3.88 -12.63
C SER A 48 8.62 -3.54 -12.26
N ALA A 49 8.87 -2.33 -11.77
CA ALA A 49 10.19 -1.93 -11.31
C ALA A 49 10.71 -2.80 -10.14
N ALA A 50 9.84 -3.22 -9.22
CA ALA A 50 10.22 -4.12 -8.14
C ALA A 50 10.61 -5.52 -8.67
N LEU A 51 9.81 -6.06 -9.58
CA LEU A 51 10.04 -7.38 -10.21
C LEU A 51 11.32 -7.38 -11.07
N ASP A 52 11.62 -6.27 -11.73
CA ASP A 52 12.83 -6.08 -12.52
C ASP A 52 14.07 -5.78 -11.64
N GLY A 53 13.92 -5.78 -10.31
CA GLY A 53 15.04 -5.66 -9.37
C GLY A 53 15.54 -4.23 -9.12
N PHE A 54 14.75 -3.20 -9.43
CA PHE A 54 15.17 -1.81 -9.22
C PHE A 54 15.19 -1.36 -7.75
N GLY A 55 14.66 -2.16 -6.82
CA GLY A 55 14.76 -1.88 -5.38
C GLY A 55 13.64 -2.49 -4.53
N ILE A 56 13.60 -2.09 -3.27
CA ILE A 56 12.61 -2.52 -2.27
C ILE A 56 11.33 -1.70 -2.44
N VAL A 57 10.17 -2.36 -2.48
CA VAL A 57 8.86 -1.70 -2.56
C VAL A 57 8.08 -1.85 -1.26
N LEU A 58 7.43 -0.77 -0.83
CA LEU A 58 6.42 -0.80 0.23
C LEU A 58 5.04 -0.57 -0.39
N GLY A 59 4.15 -1.57 -0.27
CA GLY A 59 2.82 -1.52 -0.88
C GLY A 59 1.79 -2.39 -0.16
N PRO A 60 0.50 -2.27 -0.51
CA PRO A 60 -0.56 -3.08 0.09
C PRO A 60 -0.31 -4.58 -0.12
N GLN A 61 -0.49 -5.39 0.92
CA GLN A 61 -0.20 -6.83 0.87
C GLN A 61 -0.96 -7.54 -0.25
N ASP A 62 -2.24 -7.20 -0.47
CA ASP A 62 -3.04 -7.78 -1.55
C ASP A 62 -2.45 -7.54 -2.94
N PHE A 63 -1.83 -6.37 -3.13
CA PHE A 63 -1.18 -6.01 -4.39
C PHE A 63 0.12 -6.79 -4.61
N LEU A 64 0.84 -7.13 -3.53
CA LEU A 64 2.11 -7.87 -3.57
C LEU A 64 1.92 -9.40 -3.52
N ARG A 65 0.73 -9.87 -3.14
CA ARG A 65 0.44 -11.27 -2.81
C ARG A 65 0.88 -12.27 -3.88
N THR A 66 0.54 -12.02 -5.14
CA THR A 66 0.83 -12.96 -6.24
C THR A 66 2.34 -13.12 -6.45
N ALA A 67 3.07 -12.01 -6.52
CA ALA A 67 4.52 -12.02 -6.74
C ALA A 67 5.30 -12.57 -5.53
N LEU A 68 4.80 -12.37 -4.32
CA LEU A 68 5.36 -13.00 -3.11
C LEU A 68 5.12 -14.52 -3.12
N ALA A 69 3.95 -14.96 -3.58
CA ALA A 69 3.61 -16.39 -3.64
C ALA A 69 4.39 -17.13 -4.74
N SER A 70 4.69 -16.48 -5.87
CA SER A 70 5.52 -17.04 -6.95
C SER A 70 7.01 -17.02 -6.62
N GLY A 71 7.44 -16.24 -5.62
CA GLY A 71 8.85 -16.06 -5.26
C GLY A 71 9.58 -15.02 -6.12
N GLU A 72 8.88 -14.33 -7.02
CA GLU A 72 9.43 -13.21 -7.79
C GLU A 72 9.71 -11.99 -6.89
N LEU A 73 8.95 -11.85 -5.81
CA LEU A 73 9.27 -10.96 -4.69
C LEU A 73 9.58 -11.77 -3.44
N VAL A 74 10.47 -11.22 -2.61
CA VAL A 74 10.80 -11.78 -1.30
C VAL A 74 10.44 -10.76 -0.23
N ARG A 75 9.76 -11.21 0.83
CA ARG A 75 9.49 -10.36 2.01
C ARG A 75 10.80 -10.09 2.74
N VAL A 76 11.17 -8.82 2.84
CA VAL A 76 12.27 -8.35 3.70
C VAL A 76 11.71 -7.81 5.00
N LEU A 77 12.53 -7.82 6.06
CA LEU A 77 12.17 -7.31 7.39
C LEU A 77 10.85 -7.92 7.92
N PRO A 78 10.73 -9.27 8.00
CA PRO A 78 9.47 -9.92 8.34
C PRO A 78 8.90 -9.51 9.71
N GLU A 79 9.74 -9.00 10.60
CA GLU A 79 9.36 -8.72 11.98
C GLU A 79 8.74 -7.33 12.15
N PHE A 80 8.63 -6.60 11.03
CA PHE A 80 8.10 -5.26 10.94
C PHE A 80 6.82 -5.26 10.11
N GLU A 81 5.80 -4.62 10.63
CA GLU A 81 4.51 -4.44 9.95
C GLU A 81 4.33 -2.98 9.54
N ALA A 82 3.78 -2.75 8.35
CA ALA A 82 3.46 -1.41 7.87
C ALA A 82 2.02 -1.03 8.28
N PRO A 83 1.70 0.27 8.43
CA PRO A 83 0.35 0.68 8.76
C PRO A 83 -0.64 0.22 7.68
N SER A 84 -1.72 -0.44 8.11
CA SER A 84 -2.86 -0.69 7.24
C SER A 84 -3.61 0.62 6.98
N ARG A 85 -4.01 0.85 5.73
CA ARG A 85 -4.82 2.01 5.34
C ARG A 85 -6.27 1.59 5.20
N SER A 86 -7.16 2.27 5.92
CA SER A 86 -8.60 2.03 5.81
C SER A 86 -9.09 2.28 4.38
N MET A 87 -9.88 1.34 3.86
CA MET A 87 -10.60 1.52 2.60
C MET A 87 -11.96 2.18 2.89
N HIS A 88 -12.32 3.17 2.08
CA HIS A 88 -13.54 3.94 2.26
C HIS A 88 -14.43 3.87 1.02
N LEU A 89 -15.74 3.72 1.23
CA LEU A 89 -16.76 3.95 0.21
C LEU A 89 -17.18 5.42 0.25
N VAL A 90 -16.89 6.16 -0.81
CA VAL A 90 -17.22 7.59 -0.91
C VAL A 90 -18.35 7.78 -1.92
N TYR A 91 -19.44 8.40 -1.46
CA TYR A 91 -20.58 8.78 -2.29
C TYR A 91 -21.21 10.05 -1.71
N THR A 92 -21.96 10.79 -2.53
CA THR A 92 -22.61 12.04 -2.10
C THR A 92 -23.59 11.78 -0.97
N ALA A 93 -23.57 12.62 0.06
CA ALA A 93 -24.58 12.61 1.11
C ALA A 93 -25.94 13.03 0.54
N ASN A 94 -26.71 12.08 0.04
CA ASN A 94 -28.06 12.30 -0.46
C ASN A 94 -29.08 11.73 0.53
N ARG A 95 -30.15 12.49 0.82
CA ARG A 95 -31.18 12.09 1.78
C ARG A 95 -31.94 10.83 1.35
N GLN A 96 -32.01 10.57 0.05
CA GLN A 96 -32.66 9.39 -0.54
C GLN A 96 -31.60 8.47 -1.14
N ARG A 97 -31.11 7.48 -0.37
CA ARG A 97 -30.23 6.44 -0.92
C ARG A 97 -31.07 5.53 -1.82
N THR A 98 -30.76 5.49 -3.11
CA THR A 98 -31.44 4.58 -4.04
C THR A 98 -31.23 3.12 -3.61
N ALA A 99 -32.19 2.24 -3.94
CA ALA A 99 -32.06 0.81 -3.65
C ALA A 99 -30.78 0.20 -4.26
N LYS A 100 -30.39 0.66 -5.47
CA LYS A 100 -29.16 0.25 -6.14
C LYS A 100 -27.91 0.62 -5.32
N LEU A 101 -27.82 1.85 -4.82
CA LEU A 101 -26.67 2.28 -4.02
C LEU A 101 -26.60 1.51 -2.70
N ARG A 102 -27.74 1.27 -2.03
CA ARG A 102 -27.80 0.46 -0.81
C ARG A 102 -27.29 -0.96 -1.04
N CYS A 103 -27.81 -1.63 -2.06
CA CYS A 103 -27.40 -2.98 -2.41
C CYS A 103 -25.90 -3.06 -2.75
N PHE A 104 -25.37 -2.08 -3.50
CA PHE A 104 -23.94 -2.00 -3.78
C PHE A 104 -23.10 -1.85 -2.50
N VAL A 105 -23.47 -0.92 -1.62
CA VAL A 105 -22.76 -0.69 -0.35
C VAL A 105 -22.80 -1.95 0.52
N GLU A 106 -23.97 -2.56 0.69
CA GLU A 106 -24.14 -3.80 1.47
C GLU A 106 -23.29 -4.94 0.88
N THR A 107 -23.26 -5.07 -0.45
CA THR A 107 -22.45 -6.09 -1.13
C THR A 107 -20.95 -5.87 -0.94
N VAL A 108 -20.47 -4.64 -1.11
CA VAL A 108 -19.05 -4.30 -0.92
C VAL A 108 -18.64 -4.48 0.53
N LEU A 109 -19.46 -4.07 1.49
CA LEU A 109 -19.20 -4.30 2.91
C LEU A 109 -19.21 -5.79 3.27
N GLY A 110 -20.12 -6.58 2.70
CA GLY A 110 -20.12 -8.04 2.91
C GLY A 110 -18.87 -8.73 2.32
N ARG A 111 -18.27 -8.17 1.27
CA ARG A 111 -17.09 -8.74 0.61
C ARG A 111 -15.75 -8.26 1.16
N PHE A 112 -15.66 -6.98 1.54
CA PHE A 112 -14.42 -6.28 1.87
C PHE A 112 -14.47 -5.51 3.20
N GLY A 113 -15.60 -5.53 3.90
CA GLY A 113 -15.73 -4.90 5.21
C GLY A 113 -14.87 -5.59 6.26
N PRO A 114 -14.74 -4.97 7.45
CA PRO A 114 -14.03 -5.58 8.57
C PRO A 114 -14.65 -6.94 8.91
N VAL A 115 -13.79 -7.92 9.18
CA VAL A 115 -14.16 -9.24 9.71
C VAL A 115 -14.52 -9.11 11.18
#